data_AF-A0A411WQM5-F1
#
_entry.id   AF-A0A411WQM5-F1
#
_cell.length_a   1.000
_cell.length_b   1.000
_cell.length_c   1.000
_cell.angle_alpha   90.00
_cell.angle_beta   90.00
_cell.angle_gamma   90.00
#
_symmetry.space_group_name_H-M   'P 1'
#
loop_
_entity.id
_entity.type
_entity.pdbx_description
1 polymer ?
#
loop_
_entity_poly.entity_id
_entity_poly.type
_entity_poly.pdbx_seq_one_letter_code
_entity_poly.pdbx_strand_id
1 'polypeptide(L)' 'MLADKALVKKARFCIKVIPNEWGWRLANHKLKEAYGIFDEPPVPNIGDINGNFVCIYSDPISGDYEFAHRSKVVCHA' A
#
# COMPACT_ATOMS: atom_id res chain seq x y z
N MET A 1 10.33 25.01 -1.74
CA MET A 1 9.76 23.92 -0.90
C MET A 1 10.82 22.85 -0.71
N LEU A 2 11.19 22.54 0.52
CA LEU A 2 11.94 21.33 0.83
C LEU A 2 10.92 20.22 1.11
N ALA A 3 11.10 19.05 0.49
CA ALA A 3 10.20 17.92 0.70
C ALA A 3 10.21 17.45 2.17
N ASP A 4 9.06 17.01 2.68
CA ASP A 4 8.98 16.41 4.01
C ASP A 4 9.80 15.12 4.07
N LYS A 5 10.92 15.16 4.81
CA LYS A 5 11.86 14.04 4.93
C LYS A 5 11.23 12.80 5.56
N ALA A 6 10.24 12.95 6.43
CA ALA A 6 9.55 11.82 7.06
C ALA A 6 8.69 11.06 6.04
N LEU A 7 8.00 11.78 5.16
CA LEU A 7 7.20 11.19 4.08
C LEU A 7 8.08 10.53 3.02
N VAL A 8 9.22 11.14 2.65
CA VAL A 8 10.22 10.51 1.78
C VAL A 8 10.75 9.21 2.39
N LYS A 9 11.01 9.18 3.70
CA LYS A 9 11.44 7.96 4.40
C LYS A 9 10.36 6.87 4.35
N LYS A 10 9.08 7.23 4.53
CA LYS A 10 7.95 6.29 4.40
C LYS A 10 7.82 5.74 2.98
N ALA A 11 7.94 6.57 1.96
CA ALA A 11 7.91 6.14 0.56
C ALA A 11 9.01 5.09 0.27
N ARG A 12 10.24 5.33 0.73
CA ARG A 12 11.34 4.37 0.62
C ARG A 12 11.07 3.06 1.36
N PHE A 13 10.37 3.13 2.50
CA PHE A 13 9.99 1.94 3.25
C PHE A 13 8.96 1.09 2.49
N CYS A 14 7.94 1.72 1.89
CA CYS A 14 6.94 1.02 1.07
C CYS A 14 7.59 0.17 -0.02
N ILE A 15 8.54 0.74 -0.78
CA ILE A 15 9.26 0.02 -1.86
C ILE A 15 10.05 -1.18 -1.32
N LYS A 16 10.63 -1.06 -0.12
CA LYS A 16 11.47 -2.12 0.46
C LYS A 16 10.65 -3.26 1.06
N VAL A 17 9.50 -2.96 1.65
CA VAL A 17 8.70 -3.93 2.41
C VAL A 17 7.61 -4.56 1.56
N ILE A 18 7.12 -3.83 0.56
CA ILE A 18 5.99 -4.22 -0.27
C ILE A 18 6.47 -4.23 -1.74
N PRO A 19 7.18 -5.28 -2.19
CA PRO A 19 7.78 -5.33 -3.53
C PRO A 19 6.75 -5.73 -4.60
N ASN A 20 5.56 -5.15 -4.57
CA ASN A 20 4.50 -5.34 -5.57
C ASN A 20 4.03 -3.98 -6.12
N GLU A 21 3.12 -4.03 -7.09
CA GLU A 21 2.57 -2.84 -7.74
C GLU A 21 1.94 -1.87 -6.74
N TRP A 22 1.17 -2.37 -5.77
CA TRP A 22 0.56 -1.53 -4.75
C TRP A 22 1.60 -0.82 -3.86
N GLY A 23 2.67 -1.50 -3.48
CA GLY A 23 3.78 -0.87 -2.74
C GLY A 23 4.42 0.30 -3.48
N TRP A 24 4.56 0.19 -4.82
CA TRP A 24 5.01 1.29 -5.67
C TRP A 24 4.00 2.44 -5.75
N ARG A 25 2.71 2.13 -5.93
CA ARG A 25 1.65 3.13 -5.94
C ARG A 25 1.62 3.91 -4.61
N LEU A 26 1.71 3.18 -3.49
CA LEU A 26 1.73 3.76 -2.14
C LEU A 26 2.97 4.63 -1.93
N ALA A 27 4.15 4.19 -2.40
CA ALA A 27 5.36 4.99 -2.34
C ALA A 27 5.25 6.30 -3.13
N ASN A 28 4.66 6.25 -4.33
CA ASN A 28 4.44 7.43 -5.15
C ASN A 28 3.47 8.42 -4.48
N HIS A 29 2.36 7.93 -3.92
CA HIS A 29 1.44 8.75 -3.15
C HIS A 29 2.14 9.44 -1.96
N LYS A 30 2.98 8.72 -1.20
CA LYS A 30 3.76 9.33 -0.10
C LYS A 30 4.80 10.34 -0.58
N LEU A 31 5.37 10.17 -1.77
CA LEU A 31 6.24 11.18 -2.38
C LEU A 31 5.44 12.42 -2.76
N LYS A 32 4.28 12.29 -3.39
CA LYS A 32 3.40 13.42 -3.71
C LYS A 32 3.06 14.23 -2.45
N GLU A 33 2.63 13.57 -1.38
CA GLU A 33 2.36 14.23 -0.10
C GLU A 33 3.59 14.98 0.43
N ALA A 34 4.79 14.40 0.28
CA ALA A 34 6.04 15.04 0.73
C ALA A 34 6.32 16.37 0.02
N TYR A 35 5.82 16.54 -1.20
CA TYR A 35 5.93 17.78 -1.98
C TYR A 35 4.68 18.68 -1.88
N GLY A 36 3.72 18.34 -1.02
CA GLY A 36 2.49 19.10 -0.83
C GLY A 36 1.40 18.83 -1.89
N ILE A 37 1.52 17.72 -2.63
CA ILE A 37 0.50 17.26 -3.57
C ILE A 37 -0.36 16.21 -2.86
N PHE A 38 -1.63 16.50 -2.67
CA PHE A 38 -2.57 15.61 -1.99
C PHE A 38 -3.53 14.98 -3.01
N ASP A 39 -3.55 13.66 -3.07
CA ASP A 39 -4.49 12.84 -3.84
C ASP A 39 -5.01 11.67 -2.99
N GLU A 40 -5.96 10.91 -3.52
CA GLU A 40 -6.51 9.76 -2.82
C GLU A 40 -5.46 8.65 -2.66
N PRO A 41 -5.43 7.97 -1.50
CA PRO A 41 -4.50 6.88 -1.27
C PRO A 41 -4.83 5.69 -2.20
N PRO A 42 -3.82 5.01 -2.75
CA PRO A 42 -4.05 3.89 -3.65
C PRO A 42 -4.58 2.68 -2.88
N VAL A 43 -5.69 2.13 -3.36
CA VAL A 43 -6.28 0.87 -2.87
C VAL A 43 -5.48 -0.31 -3.42
N PRO A 44 -5.15 -1.34 -2.60
CA PRO A 44 -4.51 -2.57 -3.07
C PRO A 44 -5.44 -3.38 -3.98
N ASN A 45 -4.88 -4.22 -4.84
CA ASN A 45 -5.63 -5.23 -5.57
C ASN A 45 -5.81 -6.50 -4.72
N ILE A 46 -6.86 -7.27 -4.99
CA ILE A 46 -7.02 -8.61 -4.39
C ILE A 46 -5.80 -9.45 -4.76
N GLY A 47 -5.18 -10.07 -3.76
CA GLY A 47 -3.95 -10.86 -3.91
C GLY A 47 -2.66 -10.07 -3.64
N ASP A 48 -2.70 -8.74 -3.53
CA ASP A 48 -1.52 -7.98 -3.12
C ASP A 48 -1.03 -8.40 -1.73
N ILE A 49 0.30 -8.49 -1.60
CA ILE A 49 0.97 -8.99 -0.40
C ILE A 49 1.57 -7.82 0.39
N ASN A 50 1.30 -7.79 1.69
CA ASN A 50 1.95 -6.88 2.63
C ASN A 50 2.59 -7.71 3.76
N GLY A 51 3.86 -8.07 3.60
CA GLY A 51 4.53 -9.00 4.50
C GLY A 51 3.82 -10.35 4.57
N ASN A 52 3.29 -10.70 5.75
CA ASN A 52 2.55 -11.94 5.98
C ASN A 52 1.04 -11.82 5.72
N PHE A 53 0.58 -10.71 5.15
CA PHE A 53 -0.83 -10.48 4.88
C PHE A 53 -1.09 -10.45 3.37
N VAL A 54 -2.27 -10.93 2.99
CA VAL A 54 -2.78 -10.92 1.61
C VAL A 54 -4.06 -10.11 1.60
N CYS A 55 -4.20 -9.21 0.63
CA CYS A 55 -5.43 -8.49 0.37
C CYS A 55 -6.49 -9.49 -0.11
N ILE A 56 -7.56 -9.68 0.67
CA ILE A 56 -8.65 -10.61 0.34
C ILE A 56 -9.89 -9.90 -0.17
N TYR A 57 -9.97 -8.59 0.02
CA TYR A 57 -11.07 -7.74 -0.41
C TYR A 57 -10.54 -6.36 -0.77
N SER A 58 -11.08 -5.80 -1.86
CA SER A 58 -10.76 -4.46 -2.34
C SER A 58 -11.95 -3.92 -3.11
N ASP A 59 -12.44 -2.75 -2.70
CA ASP A 59 -13.45 -1.98 -3.40
C ASP A 59 -12.85 -0.66 -3.90
N PRO A 60 -12.65 -0.50 -5.22
CA PRO A 60 -12.09 0.72 -5.79
C PRO A 60 -13.06 1.91 -5.75
N ILE A 61 -14.36 1.69 -5.52
CA ILE A 61 -15.37 2.75 -5.46
C ILE A 61 -15.43 3.34 -4.04
N SER A 62 -15.50 2.48 -3.02
CA SER A 62 -15.55 2.96 -1.62
C SER A 62 -14.17 3.27 -1.06
N GLY A 63 -13.12 2.66 -1.61
CA GLY A 63 -11.76 2.73 -1.06
C GLY A 63 -11.50 1.71 0.05
N ASP A 64 -12.47 0.86 0.37
CA ASP A 64 -12.35 -0.14 1.42
C ASP A 64 -11.51 -1.33 0.95
N TYR A 65 -10.65 -1.84 1.83
CA TYR A 65 -9.86 -3.03 1.58
C TYR A 65 -9.61 -3.80 2.87
N GLU A 66 -9.43 -5.11 2.75
CA GLU A 66 -9.14 -5.98 3.89
C GLU A 66 -7.95 -6.88 3.62
N PHE A 67 -7.05 -6.93 4.60
CA PHE A 67 -5.91 -7.83 4.61
C PHE A 67 -6.12 -8.96 5.61
N ALA A 68 -6.05 -10.19 5.13
CA ALA A 68 -6.01 -11.38 5.99
C ALA A 68 -4.58 -11.90 6.12
N HIS A 69 -4.26 -12.44 7.29
CA HIS A 69 -2.98 -13.12 7.49
C HIS A 69 -2.91 -14.35 6.57
N ARG A 70 -1.79 -14.54 5.87
CA ARG A 70 -1.60 -15.58 4.85
C ARG A 70 -1.95 -16.97 5.39
N SER A 71 -1.62 -17.26 6.65
CA SER A 71 -1.95 -18.55 7.28
C SER A 71 -3.45 -18.83 7.41
N LYS A 72 -4.30 -17.80 7.44
CA LYS A 72 -5.77 -17.95 7.49
C LYS A 72 -6.39 -18.20 6.11
N VAL A 73 -5.69 -17.83 5.04
CA VAL A 73 -6.16 -17.98 3.65
C VAL A 73 -5.94 -19.41 3.15
N VAL A 74 -4.94 -20.13 3.67
CA VAL A 74 -4.58 -21.49 3.22
C VAL A 74 -5.49 -22.60 3.80
N CYS A 75 -6.48 -22.26 4.62
CA CYS A 75 -7.26 -23.24 5.38
C CYS A 75 -8.44 -23.89 4.63
N HIS A 76 -8.61 -23.67 3.33
CA HIS A 76 -9.68 -24.29 2.53
C HIS A 76 -9.08 -24.96 1.28
N ALA A 77 -8.54 -26.16 1.47
CA ALA A 77 -8.22 -27.09 0.40
C ALA A 77 -8.84 -28.45 0.73
#